data_AF-A0A7R7DTJ8-F1
#
_entry.id   AF-A0A7R7DTJ8-F1
#
_cell.length_a   1.000
_cell.length_b   1.000
_cell.length_c   1.000
_cell.angle_alpha   90.00
_cell.angle_beta   90.00
_cell.angle_gamma   90.00
#
_symmetry.space_group_name_H-M   'P 1'
#
loop_
_entity.id
_entity.type
_entity.pdbx_description
1 polymer ?
#
loop_
_entity_poly.entity_id
_entity_poly.type
_entity_poly.pdbx_seq_one_letter_code
_entity_poly.pdbx_strand_id
1 'polypeptide(L)'
;MVIGATVAAVAVATVASAGQVSAESANGDLGSTSATRSASVARPAASTGYFNTYTTVATLGNANSCYAAEGFAVGSSYTYAVKINGDESKAVIYRTRMSDGTTTLMKNGDNGTSYASYLGHANDVVLSSNDGNYYMFVVTMKAGSTSVVKLKYVSTTYYKVGSYTIKYNGVNKSMSGVKITSKTASTINFLFKSGRTFYRGALGLTATSGTINLTAGFTLDVADALVNGKTVPDITSYANQGFGYHSNTVYFPMTHENVSVVLVYRNISSASGTIRSADDLSFRITSSAYPDLFEIESVGIGAGSHLWFSTNRRKAAGDTAHDGVHYFNGYTA
;
A
#
# COMPACT_ATOMS: atom_id res chain seq x y z
N MET A 1 9.52 -75.77 -28.56
CA MET A 1 8.80 -75.39 -29.80
C MET A 1 7.71 -74.41 -29.40
N VAL A 2 7.86 -73.15 -29.84
CA VAL A 2 6.87 -72.03 -29.91
C VAL A 2 6.09 -71.71 -28.60
N ILE A 3 6.55 -70.73 -27.80
CA ILE A 3 6.22 -69.29 -27.81
C ILE A 3 4.74 -68.98 -27.52
N GLY A 4 4.48 -68.37 -26.36
CA GLY A 4 3.23 -67.68 -26.02
C GLY A 4 3.51 -66.67 -24.91
N ALA A 5 3.61 -65.39 -25.28
CA ALA A 5 4.04 -64.28 -24.44
C ALA A 5 2.96 -63.85 -23.44
N THR A 6 3.36 -63.58 -22.19
CA THR A 6 2.59 -62.76 -21.26
C THR A 6 3.50 -61.64 -20.77
N VAL A 7 3.29 -60.44 -21.31
CA VAL A 7 4.00 -59.23 -20.90
C VAL A 7 3.38 -58.72 -19.61
N ALA A 8 4.19 -58.61 -18.57
CA ALA A 8 3.87 -57.95 -17.32
C ALA A 8 3.77 -56.44 -17.54
N ALA A 9 2.60 -55.85 -17.30
CA ALA A 9 2.45 -54.41 -17.23
C ALA A 9 2.84 -53.93 -15.83
N VAL A 10 3.96 -53.20 -15.78
CA VAL A 10 4.43 -52.45 -14.61
C VAL A 10 3.47 -51.27 -14.38
N ALA A 11 2.74 -51.27 -13.26
CA ALA A 11 2.02 -50.09 -12.80
C ALA A 11 3.03 -49.11 -12.17
N VAL A 12 3.51 -48.16 -12.98
CA VAL A 12 4.30 -47.02 -12.51
C VAL A 12 3.34 -45.99 -11.92
N ALA A 13 3.58 -45.62 -10.66
CA ALA A 13 2.91 -44.53 -9.98
C ALA A 13 3.19 -43.19 -10.69
N THR A 14 2.17 -42.58 -11.27
CA THR A 14 2.25 -41.21 -11.78
C THR A 14 1.91 -40.24 -10.66
N VAL A 15 2.95 -39.54 -10.19
CA VAL A 15 2.86 -38.35 -9.35
C VAL A 15 2.12 -37.27 -10.13
N ALA A 16 0.96 -36.83 -9.64
CA ALA A 16 0.29 -35.64 -10.14
C ALA A 16 1.11 -34.41 -9.71
N SER A 17 1.92 -33.88 -10.63
CA SER A 17 2.61 -32.62 -10.44
C SER A 17 1.60 -31.48 -10.41
N ALA A 18 1.59 -30.73 -9.30
CA ALA A 18 0.84 -29.50 -9.13
C ALA A 18 1.11 -28.53 -10.29
N GLY A 19 0.04 -28.05 -10.91
CA GLY A 19 0.08 -27.04 -11.96
C GLY A 19 0.80 -25.78 -11.49
N GLN A 20 1.72 -25.31 -12.33
CA GLN A 20 2.37 -24.02 -12.20
C GLN A 20 1.33 -22.91 -12.16
N VAL A 21 1.29 -22.17 -11.05
CA VAL A 21 0.56 -20.90 -10.96
C VAL A 21 1.44 -19.82 -11.55
N SER A 22 0.94 -19.19 -12.60
CA SER A 22 1.58 -18.15 -13.40
C SER A 22 1.89 -16.88 -12.58
N ALA A 23 3.03 -16.27 -12.95
CA ALA A 23 3.73 -15.12 -12.39
C ALA A 23 2.89 -13.93 -11.87
N GLU A 24 3.22 -13.46 -10.65
CA GLU A 24 2.84 -12.15 -10.11
C GLU A 24 3.95 -11.13 -10.45
N SER A 25 3.80 -10.35 -11.53
CA SER A 25 4.67 -9.21 -11.83
C SER A 25 4.20 -7.96 -11.09
N ALA A 26 5.08 -7.39 -10.27
CA ALA A 26 4.97 -6.03 -9.77
C ALA A 26 5.21 -5.03 -10.90
N ASN A 27 4.53 -3.88 -10.85
CA ASN A 27 4.77 -2.70 -11.69
C ASN A 27 6.25 -2.53 -12.07
N GLY A 28 6.54 -2.65 -13.36
CA GLY A 28 7.86 -2.50 -13.95
C GLY A 28 7.85 -2.87 -15.42
N ASP A 29 7.59 -1.89 -16.28
CA ASP A 29 7.90 -1.90 -17.70
C ASP A 29 9.40 -2.21 -17.90
N LEU A 30 9.72 -3.26 -18.66
CA LEU A 30 11.08 -3.67 -18.99
C LEU A 30 11.31 -3.44 -20.49
N GLY A 31 12.10 -2.42 -20.82
CA GLY A 31 12.55 -2.16 -22.17
C GLY A 31 13.46 -3.28 -22.69
N SER A 32 13.12 -3.80 -23.88
CA SER A 32 14.05 -4.52 -24.75
C SER A 32 14.32 -3.67 -25.99
N THR A 33 15.58 -3.51 -26.34
CA THR A 33 16.05 -2.73 -27.48
C THR A 33 15.76 -3.45 -28.80
N SER A 34 14.82 -2.91 -29.59
CA SER A 34 14.81 -3.04 -31.05
C SER A 34 14.20 -1.78 -31.66
N ALA A 35 14.94 -1.14 -32.56
CA ALA A 35 14.55 0.10 -33.20
C ALA A 35 13.47 -0.15 -34.26
N THR A 36 12.22 0.17 -33.92
CA THR A 36 11.14 0.43 -34.86
C THR A 36 10.35 1.63 -34.38
N ARG A 37 10.31 2.70 -35.17
CA ARG A 37 9.41 3.85 -34.93
C ARG A 37 7.97 3.33 -34.94
N SER A 38 7.26 3.44 -33.82
CA SER A 38 5.81 3.30 -33.78
C SER A 38 5.23 4.10 -32.63
N ALA A 39 4.07 4.68 -32.95
CA ALA A 39 3.24 5.63 -32.23
C ALA A 39 3.47 5.78 -30.72
N SER A 40 3.52 7.04 -30.28
CA SER A 40 3.25 7.40 -28.89
C SER A 40 1.91 6.78 -28.47
N VAL A 41 1.96 5.71 -27.70
CA VAL A 41 0.79 5.21 -26.98
C VAL A 41 0.39 6.35 -26.05
N ALA A 42 -0.72 7.03 -26.38
CA ALA A 42 -1.33 7.98 -25.48
C ALA A 42 -1.60 7.25 -24.17
N ARG A 43 -0.85 7.62 -23.11
CA ARG A 43 -1.13 7.19 -21.75
C ARG A 43 -2.60 7.56 -21.48
N PRO A 44 -3.47 6.65 -20.99
CA PRO A 44 -4.79 7.05 -20.56
C PRO A 44 -4.63 8.26 -19.64
N ALA A 45 -5.27 9.37 -19.98
CA ALA A 45 -5.32 10.49 -19.06
C ALA A 45 -6.02 9.95 -17.80
N ALA A 46 -5.42 10.15 -16.63
CA ALA A 46 -6.10 9.90 -15.36
C ALA A 46 -7.47 10.58 -15.46
N SER A 47 -8.55 9.83 -15.27
CA SER A 47 -9.90 10.36 -15.50
C SER A 47 -10.10 11.60 -14.64
N THR A 48 -10.37 12.76 -15.26
CA THR A 48 -10.86 13.95 -14.55
C THR A 48 -12.23 13.62 -13.99
N GLY A 49 -12.52 14.05 -12.76
CA GLY A 49 -13.83 13.82 -12.18
C GLY A 49 -13.88 13.93 -10.67
N TYR A 50 -15.10 13.75 -10.19
CA TYR A 50 -15.42 13.70 -8.77
C TYR A 50 -16.01 12.33 -8.44
N PHE A 51 -15.37 11.62 -7.52
CA PHE A 51 -15.75 10.27 -7.14
C PHE A 51 -16.20 10.21 -5.68
N ASN A 52 -17.42 9.73 -5.45
CA ASN A 52 -18.07 9.81 -4.14
C ASN A 52 -18.80 8.54 -3.69
N THR A 53 -18.61 7.44 -4.42
CA THR A 53 -19.11 6.12 -4.03
C THR A 53 -17.99 5.10 -4.06
N TYR A 54 -18.15 4.04 -3.29
CA TYR A 54 -17.16 2.98 -3.16
C TYR A 54 -17.84 1.61 -3.07
N THR A 55 -17.08 0.57 -3.32
CA THR A 55 -17.48 -0.82 -3.09
C THR A 55 -16.64 -1.39 -1.96
N THR A 56 -17.30 -2.01 -0.97
CA THR A 56 -16.62 -2.81 0.05
C THR A 56 -16.33 -4.20 -0.51
N VAL A 57 -15.05 -4.57 -0.47
CA VAL A 57 -14.57 -5.89 -0.92
C VAL A 57 -14.46 -6.84 0.27
N ALA A 58 -14.00 -6.34 1.42
CA ALA A 58 -13.94 -7.14 2.64
C ALA A 58 -14.09 -6.29 3.90
N THR A 59 -14.59 -6.91 4.96
CA THR A 59 -14.49 -6.43 6.35
C THR A 59 -13.29 -7.08 7.02
N LEU A 60 -12.57 -6.34 7.86
CA LEU A 60 -11.40 -6.80 8.58
C LEU A 60 -11.75 -7.11 10.04
N GLY A 61 -11.28 -8.25 10.55
CA GLY A 61 -11.48 -8.65 11.94
C GLY A 61 -10.55 -7.94 12.94
N ASN A 62 -10.69 -8.27 14.22
CA ASN A 62 -9.91 -7.68 15.33
C ASN A 62 -8.98 -8.70 16.01
N ALA A 63 -8.22 -9.46 15.21
CA ALA A 63 -7.29 -10.46 15.73
C ALA A 63 -6.23 -9.83 16.66
N ASN A 64 -5.86 -10.54 17.72
CA ASN A 64 -4.86 -10.10 18.71
C ASN A 64 -5.17 -8.72 19.34
N SER A 65 -6.46 -8.40 19.48
CA SER A 65 -6.94 -7.09 19.95
C SER A 65 -6.47 -5.92 19.07
N CYS A 66 -6.10 -6.19 17.81
CA CYS A 66 -5.72 -5.17 16.86
C CYS A 66 -6.97 -4.68 16.14
N TYR A 67 -7.46 -3.53 16.56
CA TYR A 67 -8.77 -3.01 16.19
C TYR A 67 -8.73 -1.71 15.41
N ALA A 68 -7.57 -1.06 15.29
CA ALA A 68 -7.38 0.12 14.45
C ALA A 68 -6.67 -0.28 13.15
N ALA A 69 -7.30 -0.04 12.00
CA ALA A 69 -6.64 -0.12 10.71
C ALA A 69 -5.62 1.02 10.56
N GLU A 70 -4.49 0.71 9.93
CA GLU A 70 -3.37 1.63 9.75
C GLU A 70 -2.86 1.47 8.31
N GLY A 71 -1.60 1.06 8.14
CA GLY A 71 -0.99 0.98 6.82
C GLY A 71 -1.69 0.04 5.83
N PHE A 72 -1.72 0.50 4.58
CA PHE A 72 -2.33 -0.22 3.46
C PHE A 72 -1.37 -0.30 2.28
N ALA A 73 -1.38 -1.43 1.59
CA ALA A 73 -0.71 -1.55 0.31
C ALA A 73 -1.48 -2.43 -0.67
N VAL A 74 -1.25 -2.16 -1.94
CA VAL A 74 -2.04 -2.71 -3.05
C VAL A 74 -1.09 -3.41 -4.00
N GLY A 75 -1.28 -4.71 -4.18
CA GLY A 75 -0.54 -5.54 -5.14
C GLY A 75 -1.33 -5.75 -6.43
N SER A 76 -0.92 -6.75 -7.22
CA SER A 76 -1.60 -7.12 -8.47
C SER A 76 -2.93 -7.85 -8.24
N SER A 77 -2.96 -8.75 -7.26
CA SER A 77 -4.13 -9.63 -6.99
C SER A 77 -4.63 -9.54 -5.55
N TYR A 78 -3.87 -8.88 -4.68
CA TYR A 78 -4.11 -8.82 -3.25
C TYR A 78 -3.86 -7.43 -2.70
N THR A 79 -4.64 -7.04 -1.71
CA THR A 79 -4.33 -5.90 -0.84
C THR A 79 -3.80 -6.42 0.50
N TYR A 80 -3.08 -5.55 1.20
CA TYR A 80 -2.49 -5.81 2.50
C TYR A 80 -2.87 -4.66 3.44
N ALA A 81 -3.62 -4.96 4.49
CA ALA A 81 -4.01 -4.00 5.50
C ALA A 81 -3.35 -4.38 6.83
N VAL A 82 -2.72 -3.43 7.49
CA VAL A 82 -2.16 -3.58 8.84
C VAL A 82 -3.19 -3.08 9.83
N LYS A 83 -3.39 -3.81 10.93
CA LYS A 83 -4.11 -3.30 12.10
C LYS A 83 -3.23 -3.34 13.34
N ILE A 84 -3.40 -2.39 14.24
CA ILE A 84 -2.68 -2.32 15.52
C ILE A 84 -3.64 -2.41 16.71
N ASN A 85 -3.11 -2.79 17.86
CA ASN A 85 -3.80 -2.66 19.14
C ASN A 85 -3.52 -1.29 19.77
N GLY A 86 -4.30 -0.92 20.79
CA GLY A 86 -4.28 0.45 21.36
C GLY A 86 -2.97 0.91 22.00
N ASP A 87 -2.08 0.00 22.39
CA ASP A 87 -0.74 0.36 22.90
C ASP A 87 0.37 0.18 21.85
N GLU A 88 0.00 -0.14 20.61
CA GLU A 88 0.87 -0.37 19.45
C GLU A 88 1.95 -1.45 19.67
N SER A 89 1.78 -2.31 20.66
CA SER A 89 2.70 -3.42 20.93
C SER A 89 2.49 -4.60 19.99
N LYS A 90 1.37 -4.64 19.26
CA LYS A 90 1.02 -5.68 18.30
C LYS A 90 0.46 -5.06 17.02
N ALA A 91 0.92 -5.59 15.90
CA ALA A 91 0.38 -5.32 14.59
C ALA A 91 0.08 -6.64 13.87
N VAL A 92 -1.09 -6.74 13.26
CA VAL A 92 -1.50 -7.88 12.41
C VAL A 92 -1.56 -7.44 10.96
N ILE A 93 -1.35 -8.37 10.02
CA ILE A 93 -1.43 -8.09 8.59
C ILE A 93 -2.52 -8.97 7.98
N TYR A 94 -3.52 -8.35 7.37
CA TYR A 94 -4.55 -9.02 6.59
C TYR A 94 -4.20 -8.95 5.11
N ARG A 95 -4.18 -10.10 4.44
CA ARG A 95 -4.07 -10.22 2.98
C ARG A 95 -5.45 -10.49 2.41
N THR A 96 -5.97 -9.59 1.59
CA THR A 96 -7.31 -9.70 1.00
C THR A 96 -7.18 -9.92 -0.49
N ARG A 97 -7.80 -10.98 -1.03
CA ARG A 97 -7.85 -11.22 -2.46
C ARG A 97 -8.82 -10.25 -3.11
N MET A 98 -8.37 -9.52 -4.12
CA MET A 98 -9.16 -8.47 -4.76
C MET A 98 -10.39 -8.99 -5.50
N SER A 99 -10.32 -10.20 -6.07
CA SER A 99 -11.38 -10.74 -6.93
C SER A 99 -12.65 -11.17 -6.18
N ASP A 100 -12.51 -11.60 -4.93
CA ASP A 100 -13.60 -12.22 -4.18
C ASP A 100 -13.69 -11.77 -2.70
N GLY A 101 -12.75 -10.93 -2.25
CA GLY A 101 -12.73 -10.44 -0.87
C GLY A 101 -12.27 -11.46 0.16
N THR A 102 -11.76 -12.63 -0.25
CA THR A 102 -11.22 -13.63 0.69
C THR A 102 -10.06 -13.03 1.47
N THR A 103 -10.22 -12.92 2.78
CA THR A 103 -9.25 -12.30 3.68
C THR A 103 -8.56 -13.35 4.53
N THR A 104 -7.23 -13.32 4.54
CA THR A 104 -6.39 -14.18 5.39
C THR A 104 -5.59 -13.33 6.36
N LEU A 105 -5.68 -13.65 7.65
CA LEU A 105 -4.75 -13.18 8.66
C LEU A 105 -3.38 -13.83 8.41
N MET A 106 -2.37 -13.02 8.09
CA MET A 106 -1.03 -13.54 7.79
C MET A 106 -0.31 -14.01 9.06
N LYS A 107 0.56 -15.01 8.89
CA LYS A 107 1.36 -15.60 9.96
C LYS A 107 2.77 -15.02 9.97
N ASN A 108 3.27 -14.68 11.16
CA ASN A 108 4.67 -14.39 11.38
C ASN A 108 5.47 -15.71 11.35
N GLY A 109 6.32 -15.86 10.35
CA GLY A 109 7.14 -17.03 10.16
C GLY A 109 8.35 -17.10 11.09
N ASP A 110 8.74 -16.00 11.74
CA ASP A 110 9.89 -15.97 12.65
C ASP A 110 9.61 -16.72 13.97
N ASN A 111 8.36 -16.69 14.43
CA ASN A 111 7.96 -17.21 15.74
C ASN A 111 6.58 -17.92 15.74
N GLY A 112 5.93 -18.02 14.58
CA GLY A 112 4.66 -18.71 14.41
C GLY A 112 3.41 -17.96 14.91
N THR A 113 3.54 -16.74 15.43
CA THR A 113 2.38 -15.93 15.86
C THR A 113 1.63 -15.35 14.66
N SER A 114 0.47 -14.75 14.88
CA SER A 114 -0.28 -14.00 13.85
C SER A 114 -0.12 -12.48 13.96
N TYR A 115 0.89 -12.02 14.72
CA TYR A 115 1.19 -10.61 14.94
C TYR A 115 2.70 -10.32 14.99
N ALA A 116 3.07 -9.08 14.71
CA ALA A 116 4.41 -8.54 14.87
C ALA A 116 4.44 -7.55 16.04
N SER A 117 5.48 -7.59 16.87
CA SER A 117 5.67 -6.67 17.99
C SER A 117 6.61 -5.49 17.68
N TYR A 118 7.01 -5.35 16.42
CA TYR A 118 8.08 -4.45 15.99
C TYR A 118 7.65 -3.47 14.89
N LEU A 119 6.37 -3.42 14.54
CA LEU A 119 5.85 -2.53 13.49
C LEU A 119 5.38 -1.17 14.02
N GLY A 120 5.26 -0.99 15.34
CA GLY A 120 4.77 0.27 15.93
C GLY A 120 3.38 0.62 15.40
N HIS A 121 3.15 1.91 15.13
CA HIS A 121 1.90 2.41 14.56
C HIS A 121 1.63 1.86 13.14
N ALA A 122 2.68 1.47 12.41
CA ALA A 122 2.56 0.91 11.06
C ALA A 122 1.74 1.75 10.06
N ASN A 123 1.79 3.08 10.17
CA ASN A 123 0.94 4.05 9.46
C ASN A 123 0.84 3.84 7.94
N ASP A 124 1.87 3.29 7.30
CA ASP A 124 1.85 3.07 5.87
C ASP A 124 2.77 1.94 5.43
N VAL A 125 2.40 1.32 4.30
CA VAL A 125 3.10 0.17 3.73
C VAL A 125 3.37 0.42 2.24
N VAL A 126 4.51 -0.07 1.76
CA VAL A 126 4.75 -0.21 0.33
C VAL A 126 5.28 -1.60 -0.02
N LEU A 127 4.76 -2.17 -1.10
CA LEU A 127 5.21 -3.46 -1.62
C LEU A 127 6.41 -3.26 -2.55
N SER A 128 7.33 -4.20 -2.51
CA SER A 128 8.41 -4.33 -3.48
C SER A 128 8.56 -5.79 -3.87
N SER A 129 9.13 -6.02 -5.04
CA SER A 129 9.64 -7.33 -5.44
C SER A 129 11.03 -7.19 -6.05
N ASN A 130 11.83 -8.23 -5.86
CA ASN A 130 13.14 -8.38 -6.51
C ASN A 130 13.46 -9.87 -6.67
N ASP A 131 13.84 -10.30 -7.89
CA ASP A 131 14.25 -11.68 -8.19
C ASP A 131 13.27 -12.74 -7.67
N GLY A 132 11.96 -12.56 -7.91
CA GLY A 132 10.91 -13.47 -7.45
C GLY A 132 10.64 -13.45 -5.94
N ASN A 133 11.32 -12.60 -5.17
CA ASN A 133 11.03 -12.37 -3.76
C ASN A 133 10.11 -11.15 -3.59
N TYR A 134 9.21 -11.23 -2.62
CA TYR A 134 8.26 -10.17 -2.32
C TYR A 134 8.50 -9.59 -0.92
N TYR A 135 8.41 -8.28 -0.84
CA TYR A 135 8.71 -7.52 0.37
C TYR A 135 7.66 -6.47 0.68
N MET A 136 7.53 -6.16 1.95
CA MET A 136 6.81 -4.99 2.46
C MET A 136 7.81 -4.09 3.19
N PHE A 137 7.76 -2.79 2.91
CA PHE A 137 8.41 -1.78 3.75
C PHE A 137 7.31 -1.08 4.55
N VAL A 138 7.38 -1.21 5.87
CA VAL A 138 6.37 -0.68 6.81
C VAL A 138 7.01 0.48 7.57
N VAL A 139 6.42 1.67 7.50
CA VAL A 139 6.81 2.81 8.32
C VAL A 139 6.16 2.70 9.68
N THR A 140 6.95 2.78 10.75
CA THR A 140 6.49 2.49 12.11
C THR A 140 6.08 3.70 12.94
N MET A 141 6.27 4.91 12.39
CA MET A 141 6.23 6.19 13.10
C MET A 141 7.23 6.34 14.27
N LYS A 142 8.20 5.43 14.40
CA LYS A 142 9.29 5.56 15.37
C LYS A 142 10.52 6.21 14.72
N ALA A 143 11.22 7.04 15.47
CA ALA A 143 12.55 7.49 15.09
C ALA A 143 13.61 6.49 15.61
N GLY A 144 14.68 6.24 14.85
CA GLY A 144 15.77 5.35 15.25
C GLY A 144 15.80 4.05 14.45
N SER A 145 16.36 2.97 15.01
CA SER A 145 16.72 1.73 14.30
C SER A 145 15.56 0.94 13.67
N THR A 146 14.32 1.34 13.98
CA THR A 146 13.10 0.69 13.53
C THR A 146 12.15 1.66 12.83
N SER A 147 12.63 2.76 12.25
CA SER A 147 11.79 3.71 11.50
C SER A 147 11.07 3.06 10.32
N VAL A 148 11.73 2.14 9.63
CA VAL A 148 11.14 1.28 8.60
C VAL A 148 11.50 -0.17 8.88
N VAL A 149 10.54 -1.07 8.77
CA VAL A 149 10.76 -2.51 8.83
C VAL A 149 10.56 -3.13 7.46
N LYS A 150 11.50 -3.98 7.03
CA LYS A 150 11.37 -4.79 5.82
C LYS A 150 10.92 -6.19 6.18
N LEU A 151 9.77 -6.56 5.65
CA LEU A 151 9.26 -7.93 5.71
C LEU A 151 9.48 -8.60 4.36
N LYS A 152 9.92 -9.85 4.36
CA LYS A 152 9.74 -10.74 3.19
C LYS A 152 8.44 -11.51 3.40
N TYR A 153 7.68 -11.75 2.36
CA TYR A 153 6.50 -12.62 2.45
C TYR A 153 6.47 -13.67 1.35
N VAL A 154 5.88 -14.81 1.69
CA VAL A 154 5.62 -15.93 0.77
C VAL A 154 4.21 -16.41 1.07
N SER A 155 3.31 -16.26 0.10
CA SER A 155 1.88 -16.54 0.28
C SER A 155 1.31 -15.78 1.50
N THR A 156 0.90 -16.49 2.55
CA THR A 156 0.25 -15.94 3.75
C THR A 156 1.19 -15.85 4.96
N THR A 157 2.49 -16.04 4.76
CA THR A 157 3.50 -15.96 5.81
C THR A 157 4.47 -14.81 5.55
N TYR A 158 4.79 -14.02 6.57
CA TYR A 158 5.80 -12.95 6.52
C TYR A 158 6.94 -13.19 7.52
N TYR A 159 8.12 -12.62 7.23
CA TYR A 159 9.35 -12.74 8.01
C TYR A 159 10.02 -11.38 8.11
N LYS A 160 10.49 -11.00 9.30
CA LYS A 160 11.28 -9.77 9.45
C LYS A 160 12.68 -10.01 8.89
N VAL A 161 12.96 -9.42 7.73
CA VAL A 161 14.28 -9.54 7.08
C VAL A 161 15.16 -8.32 7.29
N GLY A 162 14.65 -7.25 7.90
CA GLY A 162 15.47 -6.25 8.56
C GLY A 162 14.75 -4.94 8.87
N SER A 163 15.53 -3.91 9.22
CA SER A 163 15.01 -2.62 9.65
C SER A 163 16.01 -1.49 9.36
N TYR A 164 15.47 -0.28 9.20
CA TYR A 164 16.26 0.90 8.84
C TYR A 164 15.98 2.07 9.76
N THR A 165 17.03 2.84 10.00
CA THR A 165 16.94 4.19 10.55
C THR A 165 16.67 5.17 9.43
N ILE A 166 15.73 6.09 9.62
CA ILE A 166 15.56 7.24 8.74
C ILE A 166 16.26 8.45 9.36
N LYS A 167 17.09 9.15 8.57
CA LYS A 167 17.73 10.39 8.99
C LYS A 167 17.46 11.53 8.02
N TYR A 168 17.22 12.72 8.55
CA TYR A 168 17.20 13.97 7.79
C TYR A 168 18.17 14.95 8.45
N ASN A 169 19.10 15.51 7.67
CA ASN A 169 20.18 16.37 8.17
C ASN A 169 20.94 15.76 9.36
N GLY A 170 21.24 14.45 9.28
CA GLY A 170 21.97 13.71 10.32
C GLY A 170 21.14 13.29 11.55
N VAL A 171 19.90 13.78 11.69
CA VAL A 171 19.04 13.52 12.85
C VAL A 171 18.02 12.43 12.54
N ASN A 172 17.79 11.51 13.49
CA ASN A 172 16.76 10.48 13.36
C ASN A 172 15.38 11.13 13.20
N LYS A 173 14.62 10.69 12.20
CA LYS A 173 13.32 11.28 11.88
C LYS A 173 12.24 10.20 11.79
N SER A 174 11.12 10.46 12.47
CA SER A 174 9.88 9.68 12.29
C SER A 174 9.15 10.13 11.02
N MET A 175 8.63 9.15 10.28
CA MET A 175 7.83 9.36 9.08
C MET A 175 6.43 8.77 9.31
N SER A 176 5.43 9.30 8.63
CA SER A 176 4.03 8.82 8.65
C SER A 176 3.57 8.30 7.29
N GLY A 177 4.47 8.08 6.33
CA GLY A 177 4.12 7.40 5.09
C GLY A 177 5.32 7.04 4.24
N VAL A 178 5.15 6.03 3.38
CA VAL A 178 6.18 5.56 2.45
C VAL A 178 5.58 5.01 1.16
N LYS A 179 6.17 5.39 0.02
CA LYS A 179 5.97 4.74 -1.27
C LYS A 179 7.27 4.64 -2.05
N ILE A 180 7.35 3.69 -2.97
CA ILE A 180 8.46 3.50 -3.91
C ILE A 180 8.12 4.31 -5.16
N THR A 181 9.04 5.17 -5.57
CA THR A 181 8.87 6.00 -6.78
C THR A 181 9.53 5.40 -8.00
N SER A 182 10.63 4.66 -7.79
CA SER A 182 11.32 3.95 -8.86
C SER A 182 12.25 2.88 -8.27
N LYS A 183 12.63 1.93 -9.13
CA LYS A 183 13.68 0.94 -8.86
C LYS A 183 14.65 0.89 -10.03
N THR A 184 15.92 0.72 -9.74
CA THR A 184 16.95 0.37 -10.72
C THR A 184 17.50 -1.03 -10.38
N ALA A 185 18.46 -1.52 -11.16
CA ALA A 185 19.13 -2.79 -10.87
C ALA A 185 19.87 -2.82 -9.52
N SER A 186 20.15 -1.66 -8.92
CA SER A 186 20.93 -1.55 -7.67
C SER A 186 20.26 -0.77 -6.57
N THR A 187 19.19 -0.02 -6.86
CA THR A 187 18.62 0.98 -5.93
C THR A 187 17.10 0.95 -5.92
N ILE A 188 16.50 1.11 -4.73
CA ILE A 188 15.09 1.44 -4.54
C ILE A 188 15.02 2.91 -4.12
N ASN A 189 14.25 3.70 -4.86
CA ASN A 189 13.98 5.09 -4.52
C ASN A 189 12.61 5.20 -3.85
N PHE A 190 12.59 5.90 -2.72
CA PHE A 190 11.42 6.10 -1.89
C PHE A 190 11.01 7.57 -1.85
N LEU A 191 9.71 7.74 -1.68
CA LEU A 191 9.09 8.97 -1.23
C LEU A 191 8.51 8.70 0.16
N PHE A 192 8.92 9.48 1.14
CA PHE A 192 8.42 9.43 2.50
C PHE A 192 7.68 10.72 2.83
N LYS A 193 6.79 10.68 3.83
CA LYS A 193 6.14 11.87 4.34
C LYS A 193 6.19 11.97 5.87
N SER A 194 6.04 13.18 6.37
CA SER A 194 5.75 13.51 7.76
C SER A 194 4.74 14.65 7.75
N GLY A 195 3.49 14.34 8.13
CA GLY A 195 2.35 15.23 7.87
C GLY A 195 2.21 15.54 6.39
N ARG A 196 2.23 16.83 6.04
CA ARG A 196 2.14 17.35 4.67
C ARG A 196 3.49 17.51 3.96
N THR A 197 4.60 17.25 4.65
CA THR A 197 5.96 17.43 4.11
C THR A 197 6.51 16.10 3.60
N PHE A 198 7.03 16.12 2.37
CA PHE A 198 7.57 14.97 1.67
C PHE A 198 9.09 15.04 1.56
N TYR A 199 9.70 13.85 1.56
CA TYR A 199 11.14 13.65 1.56
C TYR A 199 11.51 12.52 0.61
N ARG A 200 12.66 12.63 -0.04
CA ARG A 200 13.18 11.59 -0.93
C ARG A 200 14.25 10.81 -0.19
N GLY A 201 14.26 9.49 -0.35
CA GLY A 201 15.28 8.61 0.21
C GLY A 201 15.58 7.47 -0.75
N ALA A 202 16.73 6.84 -0.57
CA ALA A 202 17.13 5.70 -1.39
C ALA A 202 17.80 4.63 -0.54
N LEU A 203 17.74 3.39 -1.04
CA LEU A 203 18.36 2.23 -0.44
C LEU A 203 18.92 1.33 -1.53
N GLY A 204 20.04 0.65 -1.26
CA GLY A 204 20.48 -0.46 -2.10
C GLY A 204 19.38 -1.53 -2.22
N LEU A 205 19.14 -2.04 -3.43
CA LEU A 205 18.05 -2.95 -3.76
C LEU A 205 17.98 -4.19 -2.84
N THR A 206 19.14 -4.75 -2.52
CA THR A 206 19.28 -5.95 -1.69
C THR A 206 19.55 -5.65 -0.22
N ALA A 207 19.74 -4.39 0.16
CA ALA A 207 20.03 -4.03 1.55
C ALA A 207 18.88 -4.50 2.46
N THR A 208 19.23 -5.07 3.61
CA THR A 208 18.30 -5.61 4.60
C THR A 208 18.16 -4.71 5.82
N SER A 209 19.21 -3.95 6.15
CA SER A 209 19.21 -2.96 7.23
C SER A 209 20.12 -1.78 6.91
N GLY A 210 20.09 -0.74 7.74
CA GLY A 210 21.00 0.40 7.63
C GLY A 210 20.33 1.74 7.87
N THR A 211 20.89 2.80 7.28
CA THR A 211 20.35 4.16 7.36
C THR A 211 19.86 4.61 6.00
N ILE A 212 18.63 5.13 5.93
CA ILE A 212 18.08 5.84 4.79
C ILE A 212 18.25 7.34 5.08
N ASN A 213 19.19 7.97 4.37
CA ASN A 213 19.35 9.42 4.45
C ASN A 213 18.33 10.10 3.52
N LEU A 214 17.66 11.11 4.05
CA LEU A 214 16.63 11.85 3.36
C LEU A 214 17.16 13.16 2.80
N THR A 215 16.63 13.54 1.65
CA THR A 215 16.68 14.91 1.13
C THR A 215 15.28 15.53 1.17
N ALA A 216 15.21 16.86 1.23
CA ALA A 216 13.93 17.56 1.15
C ALA A 216 13.23 17.25 -0.19
N GLY A 217 11.91 17.08 -0.12
CA GLY A 217 11.04 16.90 -1.27
C GLY A 217 10.28 18.17 -1.58
N PHE A 218 9.04 18.22 -1.10
CA PHE A 218 8.06 19.29 -1.28
C PHE A 218 7.06 19.24 -0.13
N THR A 219 6.16 20.22 -0.06
CA THR A 219 5.04 20.26 0.89
C THR A 219 3.73 20.37 0.12
N LEU A 220 2.68 19.76 0.65
CA LEU A 220 1.34 19.86 0.07
C LEU A 220 0.59 21.08 0.61
N ASP A 221 0.04 21.87 -0.30
CA ASP A 221 -0.99 22.86 0.01
C ASP A 221 -2.36 22.20 -0.01
N VAL A 222 -3.07 22.31 1.10
CA VAL A 222 -4.42 21.75 1.29
C VAL A 222 -5.47 22.83 1.50
N ALA A 223 -5.08 24.08 1.81
CA ALA A 223 -6.02 25.11 2.25
C ALA A 223 -6.99 25.51 1.13
N ASP A 224 -6.46 25.60 -0.09
CA ASP A 224 -7.20 25.98 -1.29
C ASP A 224 -7.61 24.75 -2.13
N ALA A 225 -7.48 23.54 -1.59
CA ALA A 225 -7.78 22.33 -2.32
C ALA A 225 -9.27 22.25 -2.67
N LEU A 226 -9.55 21.92 -3.94
CA LEU A 226 -10.90 21.82 -4.45
C LEU A 226 -11.38 20.36 -4.41
N VAL A 227 -12.53 20.15 -3.79
CA VAL A 227 -13.26 18.89 -3.81
C VAL A 227 -14.59 19.13 -4.51
N ASN A 228 -14.78 18.48 -5.64
CA ASN A 228 -15.90 18.75 -6.55
C ASN A 228 -16.01 20.25 -6.94
N GLY A 229 -14.86 20.86 -7.27
CA GLY A 229 -14.77 22.27 -7.66
C GLY A 229 -15.01 23.30 -6.55
N LYS A 230 -15.10 22.88 -5.28
CA LYS A 230 -15.35 23.76 -4.14
C LYS A 230 -14.34 23.52 -3.02
N THR A 231 -14.01 24.57 -2.28
CA THR A 231 -13.24 24.43 -1.03
C THR A 231 -14.05 23.66 0.00
N VAL A 232 -13.35 22.89 0.83
CA VAL A 232 -13.96 22.20 1.98
C VAL A 232 -13.64 23.01 3.23
N PRO A 233 -14.65 23.44 4.01
CA PRO A 233 -14.42 24.14 5.27
C PRO A 233 -13.47 23.35 6.19
N ASP A 234 -12.54 24.06 6.82
CA ASP A 234 -11.60 23.52 7.82
C ASP A 234 -10.79 22.29 7.36
N ILE A 235 -10.59 22.10 6.05
CA ILE A 235 -9.82 20.98 5.51
C ILE A 235 -8.40 20.87 6.07
N THR A 236 -7.82 21.99 6.51
CA THR A 236 -6.49 22.03 7.16
C THR A 236 -6.45 21.33 8.52
N SER A 237 -7.61 21.10 9.15
CA SER A 237 -7.75 20.39 10.43
C SER A 237 -7.96 18.88 10.26
N TYR A 238 -8.23 18.40 9.04
CA TYR A 238 -8.46 16.98 8.79
C TYR A 238 -7.18 16.19 9.11
N ALA A 239 -7.36 15.05 9.77
CA ALA A 239 -6.29 14.09 9.98
C ALA A 239 -5.79 13.58 8.63
N ASN A 240 -4.48 13.30 8.53
CA ASN A 240 -3.88 12.72 7.33
C ASN A 240 -3.14 11.44 7.71
N GLN A 241 -3.47 10.37 7.00
CA GLN A 241 -2.90 9.05 7.24
C GLN A 241 -1.84 8.72 6.19
N GLY A 242 -1.66 7.47 5.76
CA GLY A 242 -0.73 7.10 4.70
C GLY A 242 -1.03 7.79 3.35
N PHE A 243 -0.37 7.40 2.27
CA PHE A 243 -0.63 8.01 0.96
C PHE A 243 -0.40 7.03 -0.19
N GLY A 244 -1.05 7.25 -1.32
CA GLY A 244 -0.82 6.50 -2.55
C GLY A 244 0.16 7.20 -3.48
N TYR A 245 0.93 6.42 -4.23
CA TYR A 245 1.76 6.93 -5.33
C TYR A 245 1.59 6.04 -6.56
N HIS A 246 1.30 6.66 -7.70
CA HIS A 246 1.20 5.96 -8.98
C HIS A 246 1.48 6.94 -10.13
N SER A 247 2.27 6.53 -11.12
CA SER A 247 2.47 7.28 -12.37
C SER A 247 2.78 8.77 -12.19
N ASN A 248 3.70 9.07 -11.28
CA ASN A 248 4.12 10.43 -10.94
C ASN A 248 3.03 11.31 -10.28
N THR A 249 2.09 10.66 -9.60
CA THR A 249 0.96 11.29 -8.90
C THR A 249 0.87 10.77 -7.48
N VAL A 250 0.62 11.66 -6.52
CA VAL A 250 0.32 11.37 -5.12
C VAL A 250 -1.19 11.46 -4.89
N TYR A 251 -1.73 10.49 -4.17
CA TYR A 251 -3.11 10.45 -3.67
C TYR A 251 -3.04 10.58 -2.15
N PHE A 252 -3.57 11.67 -1.62
CA PHE A 252 -3.40 12.06 -0.22
C PHE A 252 -4.74 12.02 0.51
N PRO A 253 -5.05 10.95 1.25
CA PRO A 253 -6.27 10.84 2.04
C PRO A 253 -6.23 11.76 3.25
N MET A 254 -7.37 12.39 3.53
CA MET A 254 -7.59 13.22 4.70
C MET A 254 -8.99 12.99 5.26
N THR A 255 -9.13 12.96 6.58
CA THR A 255 -10.38 12.62 7.26
C THR A 255 -10.74 13.62 8.35
N HIS A 256 -12.02 13.95 8.45
CA HIS A 256 -12.62 14.53 9.64
C HIS A 256 -13.96 13.83 9.89
N GLU A 257 -14.08 13.17 11.05
CA GLU A 257 -15.28 12.41 11.42
C GLU A 257 -15.70 11.42 10.31
N ASN A 258 -16.95 11.49 9.85
CA ASN A 258 -17.49 10.65 8.79
C ASN A 258 -17.20 11.16 7.36
N VAL A 259 -16.34 12.16 7.22
CA VAL A 259 -15.95 12.75 5.93
C VAL A 259 -14.50 12.42 5.62
N SER A 260 -14.28 11.63 4.57
CA SER A 260 -12.96 11.38 3.99
C SER A 260 -12.86 12.01 2.61
N VAL A 261 -11.73 12.65 2.33
CA VAL A 261 -11.37 13.15 0.99
C VAL A 261 -10.04 12.55 0.55
N VAL A 262 -9.83 12.42 -0.76
CA VAL A 262 -8.51 12.13 -1.33
C VAL A 262 -8.16 13.25 -2.30
N LEU A 263 -7.08 13.97 -1.97
CA LEU A 263 -6.53 15.04 -2.81
C LEU A 263 -5.47 14.46 -3.74
N VAL A 264 -5.43 14.94 -4.98
CA VAL A 264 -4.50 14.44 -5.99
C VAL A 264 -3.45 15.49 -6.32
N TYR A 265 -2.18 15.09 -6.37
CA TYR A 265 -1.07 15.96 -6.75
C TYR A 265 -0.29 15.30 -7.87
N ARG A 266 -0.03 16.00 -8.97
CA ARG A 266 0.66 15.47 -10.15
C ARG A 266 2.07 16.03 -10.27
N ASN A 267 2.90 15.41 -11.11
CA ASN A 267 4.26 15.86 -11.45
C ASN A 267 5.24 15.87 -10.26
N ILE A 268 5.17 14.83 -9.45
CA ILE A 268 5.82 14.76 -8.13
C ILE A 268 7.34 14.49 -8.21
N SER A 269 7.81 13.86 -9.28
CA SER A 269 9.19 13.41 -9.46
C SER A 269 10.18 14.58 -9.35
N SER A 270 9.85 15.72 -9.94
CA SER A 270 10.63 16.95 -9.94
C SER A 270 10.09 18.03 -8.99
N ALA A 271 9.04 17.73 -8.21
CA ALA A 271 8.40 18.72 -7.35
C ALA A 271 9.35 19.22 -6.24
N SER A 272 9.27 20.52 -5.95
CA SER A 272 9.97 21.20 -4.86
C SER A 272 9.12 22.34 -4.32
N GLY A 273 9.39 22.82 -3.11
CA GLY A 273 8.59 23.87 -2.49
C GLY A 273 7.18 23.40 -2.15
N THR A 274 6.20 24.29 -2.23
CA THR A 274 4.79 23.96 -1.98
C THR A 274 4.06 23.66 -3.29
N ILE A 275 3.35 22.53 -3.36
CA ILE A 275 2.57 22.13 -4.53
C ILE A 275 1.07 22.08 -4.21
N ARG A 276 0.26 22.42 -5.21
CA ARG A 276 -1.20 22.45 -5.10
C ARG A 276 -1.83 21.17 -5.64
N SER A 277 -3.00 20.83 -5.10
CA SER A 277 -3.79 19.72 -5.61
C SER A 277 -4.30 20.03 -7.02
N ALA A 278 -4.57 18.97 -7.77
CA ALA A 278 -5.41 19.02 -8.95
C ALA A 278 -6.78 19.62 -8.60
N ASP A 279 -7.32 20.44 -9.49
CA ASP A 279 -8.67 21.01 -9.43
C ASP A 279 -9.71 20.14 -10.15
N ASP A 280 -9.24 19.33 -11.11
CA ASP A 280 -10.04 18.48 -11.99
C ASP A 280 -10.26 17.05 -11.47
N LEU A 281 -9.63 16.65 -10.36
CA LEU A 281 -9.73 15.29 -9.82
C LEU A 281 -9.73 15.30 -8.29
N SER A 282 -10.83 14.82 -7.71
CA SER A 282 -11.00 14.71 -6.25
C SER A 282 -11.93 13.55 -5.87
N PHE A 283 -11.78 13.08 -4.64
CA PHE A 283 -12.59 12.02 -4.08
C PHE A 283 -13.19 12.49 -2.75
N ARG A 284 -14.44 12.12 -2.46
CA ARG A 284 -15.05 12.39 -1.15
C ARG A 284 -16.09 11.36 -0.79
N ILE A 285 -15.95 10.73 0.37
CA ILE A 285 -17.00 9.97 1.01
C ILE A 285 -17.52 10.77 2.21
N THR A 286 -18.84 10.93 2.30
CA THR A 286 -19.52 11.36 3.53
C THR A 286 -20.45 10.23 3.94
N SER A 287 -20.11 9.53 5.02
CA SER A 287 -20.75 8.26 5.37
C SER A 287 -21.93 8.48 6.32
N SER A 288 -23.14 8.19 5.85
CA SER A 288 -24.33 8.10 6.72
C SER A 288 -24.41 6.76 7.46
N ALA A 289 -23.80 5.70 6.93
CA ALA A 289 -23.77 4.38 7.55
C ALA A 289 -22.81 4.30 8.76
N TYR A 290 -21.82 5.20 8.80
CA TYR A 290 -20.80 5.32 9.84
C TYR A 290 -20.68 6.79 10.23
N PRO A 291 -21.67 7.32 10.97
CA PRO A 291 -21.77 8.76 11.25
C PRO A 291 -20.71 9.28 12.24
N ASP A 292 -20.02 8.41 12.98
CA ASP A 292 -18.97 8.81 13.93
C ASP A 292 -17.60 8.92 13.24
N LEU A 293 -17.23 7.93 12.43
CA LEU A 293 -15.94 7.92 11.74
C LEU A 293 -16.02 7.17 10.42
N PHE A 294 -15.48 7.77 9.38
CA PHE A 294 -15.14 7.11 8.12
C PHE A 294 -13.76 7.64 7.72
N GLU A 295 -12.73 6.98 8.20
CA GLU A 295 -11.34 7.38 8.00
C GLU A 295 -10.69 6.50 6.95
N ILE A 296 -10.12 7.12 5.91
CA ILE A 296 -9.29 6.42 4.94
C ILE A 296 -7.84 6.43 5.44
N GLU A 297 -7.30 5.24 5.72
CA GLU A 297 -5.98 5.08 6.32
C GLU A 297 -4.84 5.19 5.32
N SER A 298 -5.00 4.60 4.14
CA SER A 298 -4.04 4.72 3.06
C SER A 298 -4.69 4.21 1.78
N VAL A 299 -4.10 4.57 0.65
CA VAL A 299 -4.66 4.30 -0.68
C VAL A 299 -3.58 3.78 -1.64
N GLY A 300 -4.00 3.07 -2.67
CA GLY A 300 -3.10 2.61 -3.72
C GLY A 300 -3.82 2.22 -5.00
N ILE A 301 -3.10 2.26 -6.13
CA ILE A 301 -3.63 1.80 -7.42
C ILE A 301 -3.33 0.31 -7.57
N GLY A 302 -4.35 -0.48 -7.92
CA GLY A 302 -4.29 -1.94 -8.01
C GLY A 302 -4.95 -2.50 -9.26
N ALA A 303 -5.41 -3.75 -9.18
CA ALA A 303 -6.17 -4.40 -10.25
C ALA A 303 -7.29 -3.51 -10.81
N GLY A 304 -7.46 -3.53 -12.14
CA GLY A 304 -8.42 -2.69 -12.85
C GLY A 304 -8.08 -1.19 -12.84
N SER A 305 -6.86 -0.82 -12.41
CA SER A 305 -6.43 0.58 -12.20
C SER A 305 -7.34 1.36 -11.23
N HIS A 306 -8.06 0.67 -10.37
CA HIS A 306 -8.88 1.31 -9.33
C HIS A 306 -8.03 1.92 -8.22
N LEU A 307 -8.57 2.96 -7.57
CA LEU A 307 -8.04 3.48 -6.31
C LEU A 307 -8.63 2.68 -5.15
N TRP A 308 -7.81 1.78 -4.62
CA TRP A 308 -8.13 0.94 -3.47
C TRP A 308 -7.75 1.66 -2.18
N PHE A 309 -8.45 1.35 -1.09
CA PHE A 309 -8.19 1.92 0.22
C PHE A 309 -8.65 1.02 1.36
N SER A 310 -8.05 1.20 2.55
CA SER A 310 -8.57 0.67 3.81
C SER A 310 -9.16 1.77 4.68
N THR A 311 -9.97 1.39 5.66
CA THR A 311 -10.64 2.35 6.54
C THR A 311 -10.72 1.92 7.99
N ASN A 312 -10.63 2.88 8.91
CA ASN A 312 -11.33 2.82 10.19
C ASN A 312 -12.78 3.30 10.02
N ARG A 313 -13.78 2.53 10.48
CA ARG A 313 -15.20 2.93 10.39
C ARG A 313 -15.92 2.71 11.70
N ARG A 314 -16.71 3.70 12.13
CA ARG A 314 -17.45 3.64 13.41
C ARG A 314 -18.85 4.18 13.27
N LYS A 315 -19.81 3.48 13.88
CA LYS A 315 -21.18 3.99 14.05
C LYS A 315 -21.32 4.92 15.25
N ALA A 316 -20.51 4.67 16.28
CA ALA A 316 -20.43 5.44 17.51
C ALA A 316 -19.02 5.33 18.09
N ALA A 317 -18.68 6.25 18.99
CA ALA A 317 -17.40 6.21 19.70
C ALA A 317 -17.15 4.82 20.34
N GLY A 318 -15.96 4.27 20.10
CA GLY A 318 -15.55 2.95 20.62
C GLY A 318 -15.95 1.74 19.76
N ASP A 319 -16.74 1.93 18.71
CA ASP A 319 -16.98 0.88 17.71
C ASP A 319 -15.69 0.55 16.95
N THR A 320 -15.47 -0.73 16.65
CA THR A 320 -14.24 -1.24 16.02
C THR A 320 -14.50 -2.38 15.03
N ALA A 321 -15.78 -2.69 14.77
CA ALA A 321 -16.16 -3.92 14.06
C ALA A 321 -16.31 -3.74 12.55
N HIS A 322 -15.96 -2.56 12.03
CA HIS A 322 -16.38 -2.15 10.69
C HIS A 322 -15.24 -1.77 9.77
N ASP A 323 -13.99 -1.97 10.14
CA ASP A 323 -12.88 -1.69 9.24
C ASP A 323 -12.94 -2.56 8.00
N GLY A 324 -12.39 -2.08 6.89
CA GLY A 324 -12.58 -2.76 5.62
C GLY A 324 -11.59 -2.38 4.54
N VAL A 325 -11.68 -3.12 3.44
CA VAL A 325 -10.97 -2.90 2.19
C VAL A 325 -11.99 -2.56 1.11
N HIS A 326 -11.69 -1.51 0.36
CA HIS A 326 -12.62 -0.91 -0.60
C HIS A 326 -11.89 -0.45 -1.86
N TYR A 327 -12.67 -0.07 -2.87
CA TYR A 327 -12.20 0.75 -3.98
C TYR A 327 -13.25 1.80 -4.37
N PHE A 328 -12.81 2.93 -4.92
CA PHE A 328 -13.71 3.96 -5.45
C PHE A 328 -14.37 3.51 -6.76
N ASN A 329 -15.69 3.64 -6.84
CA ASN A 329 -16.43 3.26 -8.04
C ASN A 329 -16.19 4.27 -9.18
N GLY A 330 -16.08 3.76 -10.40
CA GLY A 330 -15.95 4.58 -11.62
C GLY A 330 -14.57 5.18 -11.86
N TYR A 331 -13.66 5.18 -10.88
CA TYR A 331 -12.31 5.70 -11.05
C TYR A 331 -11.36 4.66 -11.65
N THR A 332 -10.55 5.10 -12.60
CA THR A 332 -9.48 4.35 -13.25
C THR A 332 -8.28 5.30 -13.47
N ALA A 333 -7.11 4.93 -12.95
CA ALA A 333 -5.89 5.74 -12.97
C ALA A 333 -5.15 5.78 -14.32
#